data_AF-A0A932DTJ7-F1
#
_entry.id   AF-A0A932DTJ7-F1
#
_cell.length_a   1.000
_cell.length_b   1.000
_cell.length_c   1.000
_cell.angle_alpha   90.00
_cell.angle_beta   90.00
_cell.angle_gamma   90.00
#
_symmetry.space_group_name_H-M   'P 1'
#
loop_
_entity.id
_entity.type
_entity.pdbx_description
1 polymer ?
#
loop_
_entity_poly.entity_id
_entity_poly.type
_entity_poly.pdbx_seq_one_letter_code
_entity_poly.pdbx_strand_id
1 'polypeptide(L)'
;MKITAPKDPAAYFEKTEHAVKHFYSGLDSCWSYYQQALRHWDVSQLDQPMTPERRAGLDHYLQLAGKYFDLKFSEATFAGSILQVAYMAIRLYSRNNLIPPSCAALVRTSHKSAIPFCIGPERHTVPVGLIVYAGRNQYSHWDEDEPHEVTRSVFDALSAAFRDNISADLAFSLGNPTINLYASEVLFSALGWTSYESYLAAMTALLESAGSIGEDSA
;
A
#
# COMPACT_ATOMS: atom_id res chain seq x y z
N MET A 1 1.63 -4.19 33.13
CA MET A 1 2.82 -4.38 32.26
C MET A 1 2.92 -3.21 31.31
N LYS A 2 4.02 -2.44 31.29
CA LYS A 2 4.21 -1.34 30.33
C LYS A 2 4.81 -1.91 29.05
N ILE A 3 4.12 -1.73 27.92
CA ILE A 3 4.67 -2.06 26.61
C ILE A 3 5.63 -0.92 26.24
N THR A 4 6.91 -1.22 26.14
CA THR A 4 7.94 -0.26 25.71
C THR A 4 8.23 -0.43 24.22
N ALA A 5 8.58 0.66 23.56
CA ALA A 5 9.06 0.61 22.18
C ALA A 5 10.31 -0.29 22.09
N PRO A 6 10.45 -1.11 21.04
CA PRO A 6 11.66 -1.90 20.80
C PRO A 6 12.89 -1.00 20.62
N LYS A 7 14.08 -1.51 20.93
CA LYS A 7 15.31 -0.69 20.97
C LYS A 7 15.81 -0.27 19.58
N ASP A 8 15.55 -1.09 18.58
CA ASP A 8 16.05 -0.95 17.22
C ASP A 8 15.04 -1.54 16.21
N PRO A 9 15.22 -1.29 14.91
CA PRO A 9 14.34 -1.83 13.87
C PRO A 9 14.22 -3.36 13.88
N ALA A 10 15.32 -4.08 14.11
CA ALA A 10 15.32 -5.55 14.08
C ALA A 10 14.41 -6.13 15.17
N ALA A 11 14.55 -5.64 16.40
CA ALA A 11 13.68 -6.02 17.51
C ALA A 11 12.22 -5.58 17.29
N TYR A 12 11.97 -4.51 16.53
CA TYR A 12 10.61 -4.11 16.15
C TYR A 12 9.98 -5.10 15.16
N PHE A 13 10.72 -5.51 14.13
CA PHE A 13 10.21 -6.46 13.15
C PHE A 13 10.01 -7.85 13.75
N GLU A 14 10.88 -8.32 14.65
CA GLU A 14 10.68 -9.58 15.38
C GLU A 14 9.37 -9.55 16.19
N LYS A 15 9.08 -8.45 16.89
CA LYS A 15 7.85 -8.35 17.70
C LYS A 15 6.58 -8.17 16.91
N THR A 16 6.68 -7.66 15.68
CA THR A 16 5.52 -7.43 14.80
C THR A 16 5.33 -8.55 13.77
N GLU A 17 6.32 -9.43 13.60
CA GLU A 17 6.32 -10.53 12.63
C GLU A 17 5.04 -11.36 12.66
N HIS A 18 4.65 -11.82 13.86
CA HIS A 18 3.46 -12.66 14.01
C HIS A 18 2.21 -11.95 13.46
N ALA A 19 2.01 -10.68 13.79
CA ALA A 19 0.84 -9.93 13.32
C ALA A 19 0.87 -9.72 11.80
N VAL A 20 2.01 -9.28 11.25
CA VAL A 20 2.13 -8.99 9.82
C VAL A 20 1.95 -10.26 8.97
N LYS A 21 2.51 -11.40 9.38
CA LYS A 21 2.28 -12.70 8.71
C LYS A 21 0.79 -13.08 8.69
N HIS A 22 0.07 -12.83 9.77
CA HIS A 22 -1.38 -13.09 9.82
C HIS A 22 -2.18 -12.12 8.95
N PHE A 23 -1.75 -10.86 8.82
CA PHE A 23 -2.39 -9.92 7.89
C PHE A 23 -2.20 -10.36 6.43
N TYR A 24 -1.01 -10.82 6.04
CA TYR A 24 -0.80 -11.40 4.70
C TYR A 24 -1.65 -12.66 4.47
N SER A 25 -1.75 -13.56 5.45
CA SER A 25 -2.66 -14.71 5.37
C SER A 25 -4.13 -14.28 5.19
N GLY A 26 -4.54 -13.20 5.86
CA GLY A 26 -5.85 -12.59 5.66
C GLY A 26 -6.07 -12.03 4.25
N LEU A 27 -5.06 -11.38 3.68
CA LEU A 27 -5.07 -10.90 2.29
C LEU A 27 -5.19 -12.08 1.30
N ASP A 28 -4.39 -13.14 1.49
CA ASP A 28 -4.45 -14.35 0.66
C ASP A 28 -5.83 -15.01 0.72
N SER A 29 -6.44 -15.05 1.91
CA SER A 29 -7.79 -15.58 2.10
C SER A 29 -8.83 -14.79 1.31
N CYS A 30 -8.75 -13.45 1.32
CA CYS A 30 -9.64 -12.60 0.51
C CYS A 30 -9.45 -12.89 -0.98
N TRP A 31 -8.20 -12.91 -1.45
CA TRP A 31 -7.86 -13.09 -2.86
C TRP A 31 -8.21 -14.48 -3.41
N SER A 32 -8.27 -15.49 -2.53
CA SER A 32 -8.59 -16.87 -2.92
C SER A 32 -9.91 -17.01 -3.68
N TYR A 33 -10.92 -16.18 -3.37
CA TYR A 33 -12.19 -16.17 -4.09
C TYR A 33 -12.03 -15.65 -5.51
N TYR A 34 -11.25 -14.57 -5.69
CA TYR A 34 -11.00 -14.01 -7.01
C TYR A 34 -10.13 -14.93 -7.87
N GLN A 35 -9.10 -15.56 -7.28
CA GLN A 35 -8.30 -16.57 -7.98
C GLN A 35 -9.14 -17.75 -8.46
N GLN A 36 -10.12 -18.19 -7.67
CA GLN A 36 -11.07 -19.22 -8.09
C GLN A 36 -12.00 -18.69 -9.20
N ALA A 37 -12.51 -17.46 -9.06
CA ALA A 37 -13.35 -16.82 -10.06
C ALA A 37 -12.67 -16.82 -11.44
N LEU A 38 -11.41 -16.37 -11.51
CA LEU A 38 -10.64 -16.27 -12.76
C LEU A 38 -10.52 -17.59 -13.53
N ARG A 39 -10.67 -18.75 -12.88
CA ARG A 39 -10.68 -20.07 -13.56
C ARG A 39 -11.93 -20.28 -14.43
N HIS A 40 -12.98 -19.50 -14.20
CA HIS A 40 -14.23 -19.54 -14.94
C HIS A 40 -14.37 -18.39 -15.95
N TRP A 41 -13.40 -17.47 -15.99
CA TRP A 41 -13.37 -16.36 -16.93
C TRP A 41 -12.42 -16.66 -18.09
N ASP A 42 -12.97 -16.74 -19.30
CA ASP A 42 -12.19 -16.87 -20.53
C ASP A 42 -12.47 -15.68 -21.46
N VAL A 43 -11.53 -14.71 -21.42
CA VAL A 43 -11.62 -13.48 -22.21
C VAL A 43 -11.59 -13.76 -23.72
N SER A 44 -10.99 -14.88 -24.15
CA SER A 44 -10.87 -15.22 -25.57
C SER A 44 -12.22 -15.59 -26.20
N GLN A 45 -13.24 -15.84 -25.38
CA GLN A 45 -14.55 -16.23 -25.84
C GLN A 45 -15.56 -15.07 -25.88
N LEU A 46 -15.18 -13.83 -25.54
CA LEU A 46 -16.10 -12.69 -25.44
C LEU A 46 -17.02 -12.53 -26.67
N ASP A 47 -16.49 -12.71 -27.88
CA ASP A 47 -17.22 -12.54 -29.14
C ASP A 47 -17.98 -13.80 -29.60
N GLN A 48 -17.84 -14.93 -28.89
CA GLN A 48 -18.52 -16.17 -29.27
C GLN A 48 -19.99 -16.17 -28.82
N PRO A 49 -20.87 -16.97 -29.46
CA PRO A 49 -22.26 -17.14 -29.02
C PRO A 49 -22.36 -17.70 -27.58
N MET A 50 -23.28 -17.16 -26.78
CA MET A 50 -23.50 -17.59 -25.41
C MET A 50 -24.18 -18.97 -25.34
N THR A 51 -23.43 -20.03 -25.01
CA THR A 51 -23.96 -21.38 -24.79
C THR A 51 -24.43 -21.56 -23.33
N PRO A 52 -25.24 -22.60 -23.01
CA PRO A 52 -25.60 -22.91 -21.63
C PRO A 52 -24.39 -23.13 -20.69
N GLU A 53 -23.34 -23.78 -21.19
CA GLU A 53 -22.11 -24.06 -20.43
C GLU A 53 -21.35 -22.75 -20.15
N ARG A 54 -21.25 -21.87 -21.15
CA ARG A 54 -20.60 -20.56 -21.00
C ARG A 54 -21.37 -19.67 -20.04
N ARG A 55 -22.69 -19.69 -20.09
CA ARG A 55 -23.55 -18.99 -19.13
C ARG A 55 -23.30 -19.51 -17.72
N ALA A 56 -23.27 -20.83 -17.51
CA ALA A 56 -22.99 -21.41 -16.20
C ALA A 56 -21.60 -21.02 -15.67
N GLY A 57 -20.58 -20.99 -16.54
CA GLY A 57 -19.24 -20.50 -16.19
C GLY A 57 -19.23 -19.03 -15.79
N LEU A 58 -19.89 -18.17 -16.57
CA LEU A 58 -20.04 -16.75 -16.26
C LEU A 58 -20.77 -16.52 -14.94
N ASP A 59 -21.87 -17.24 -14.69
CA ASP A 59 -22.62 -17.14 -13.44
C ASP A 59 -21.74 -17.53 -12.23
N HIS A 60 -20.91 -18.57 -12.39
CA HIS A 60 -19.95 -18.99 -11.34
C HIS A 60 -18.85 -17.95 -11.12
N TYR A 61 -18.31 -17.36 -12.20
CA TYR A 61 -17.38 -16.24 -12.11
C TYR A 61 -17.99 -15.07 -11.33
N LEU A 62 -19.19 -14.64 -11.71
CA LEU A 62 -19.88 -13.51 -11.07
C LEU A 62 -20.17 -13.79 -9.59
N GLN A 63 -20.56 -15.02 -9.24
CA GLN A 63 -20.78 -15.42 -7.86
C GLN A 63 -19.49 -15.33 -7.02
N LEU A 64 -18.37 -15.85 -7.52
CA LEU A 64 -17.10 -15.83 -6.79
C LEU A 64 -16.48 -14.43 -6.75
N ALA A 65 -16.54 -13.68 -7.85
CA ALA A 65 -16.11 -12.29 -7.89
C ALA A 65 -16.94 -11.43 -6.92
N GLY A 66 -18.25 -11.64 -6.86
CA GLY A 66 -19.13 -11.00 -5.87
C GLY A 66 -18.66 -11.23 -4.43
N LYS A 67 -18.34 -12.49 -4.06
CA LYS A 67 -17.76 -12.81 -2.75
C LYS A 67 -16.45 -12.10 -2.48
N TYR A 68 -15.59 -11.94 -3.48
CA TYR A 68 -14.36 -11.16 -3.33
C TYR A 68 -14.66 -9.67 -3.09
N PHE A 69 -15.60 -9.08 -3.84
CA PHE A 69 -15.99 -7.69 -3.64
C PHE A 69 -16.58 -7.43 -2.25
N ASP A 70 -17.34 -8.38 -1.70
CA ASP A 70 -17.83 -8.32 -0.31
C ASP A 70 -16.68 -8.29 0.73
N LEU A 71 -15.49 -8.74 0.35
CA LEU A 71 -14.30 -8.77 1.20
C LEU A 71 -13.34 -7.61 0.97
N LYS A 72 -13.63 -6.65 0.07
CA LYS A 72 -12.71 -5.52 -0.21
C LYS A 72 -12.42 -4.68 1.03
N PHE A 73 -13.38 -4.50 1.93
CA PHE A 73 -13.15 -3.79 3.18
C PHE A 73 -12.21 -4.56 4.13
N SER A 74 -12.35 -5.88 4.19
CA SER A 74 -11.44 -6.77 4.94
C SER A 74 -10.03 -6.72 4.36
N GLU A 75 -9.91 -6.78 3.03
CA GLU A 75 -8.64 -6.64 2.31
C GLU A 75 -7.96 -5.29 2.64
N ALA A 76 -8.70 -4.18 2.55
CA ALA A 76 -8.21 -2.87 2.93
C ALA A 76 -7.80 -2.79 4.41
N THR A 77 -8.52 -3.46 5.31
CA THR A 77 -8.19 -3.52 6.74
C THR A 77 -6.87 -4.22 6.98
N PHE A 78 -6.64 -5.37 6.34
CA PHE A 78 -5.36 -6.09 6.45
C PHE A 78 -4.21 -5.28 5.85
N ALA A 79 -4.39 -4.72 4.65
CA ALA A 79 -3.37 -3.89 4.01
C ALA A 79 -3.05 -2.62 4.82
N GLY A 80 -4.08 -1.93 5.31
CA GLY A 80 -3.95 -0.75 6.15
C GLY A 80 -3.23 -1.05 7.47
N SER A 81 -3.47 -2.22 8.05
CA SER A 81 -2.73 -2.69 9.24
C SER A 81 -1.25 -2.92 8.96
N ILE A 82 -0.89 -3.47 7.79
CA ILE A 82 0.51 -3.61 7.37
C ILE A 82 1.16 -2.23 7.18
N LEU A 83 0.48 -1.30 6.50
CA LEU A 83 0.94 0.08 6.33
C LEU A 83 1.11 0.80 7.67
N GLN A 84 0.24 0.54 8.64
CA GLN A 84 0.36 1.08 9.99
C GLN A 84 1.61 0.56 10.72
N VAL A 85 1.95 -0.73 10.58
CA VAL A 85 3.20 -1.28 11.14
C VAL A 85 4.41 -0.65 10.46
N ALA A 86 4.41 -0.56 9.13
CA ALA A 86 5.48 0.09 8.36
C ALA A 86 5.67 1.55 8.78
N TYR A 87 4.58 2.28 8.89
CA TYR A 87 4.55 3.68 9.32
C TYR A 87 5.20 3.86 10.70
N MET A 88 4.84 2.99 11.65
CA MET A 88 5.37 3.06 13.00
C MET A 88 6.86 2.72 13.05
N ALA A 89 7.35 1.80 12.22
CA ALA A 89 8.79 1.52 12.11
C ALA A 89 9.56 2.76 11.63
N ILE A 90 9.11 3.42 10.56
CA ILE A 90 9.75 4.64 10.05
C ILE A 90 9.68 5.75 11.09
N ARG A 91 8.53 5.96 11.72
CA ARG A 91 8.36 7.00 12.73
C ARG A 91 9.29 6.81 13.94
N LEU A 92 9.51 5.57 14.37
CA LEU A 92 10.31 5.27 15.55
C LEU A 92 11.82 5.29 15.25
N TYR A 93 12.23 4.89 14.04
CA TYR A 93 13.64 4.57 13.76
C TYR A 93 14.26 5.36 12.61
N SER A 94 13.48 6.07 11.79
CA SER A 94 14.06 6.99 10.82
C SER A 94 14.76 8.13 11.54
N ARG A 95 16.00 8.42 11.12
CA ARG A 95 16.79 9.54 11.60
C ARG A 95 16.72 10.75 10.69
N ASN A 96 15.99 10.64 9.57
CA ASN A 96 15.91 11.71 8.60
C ASN A 96 15.16 12.92 9.17
N ASN A 97 15.83 14.06 9.18
CA ASN A 97 15.30 15.35 9.62
C ASN A 97 15.42 16.44 8.54
N LEU A 98 15.81 16.06 7.32
CA LEU A 98 15.97 16.95 6.17
C LEU A 98 14.96 16.61 5.07
N ILE A 99 14.67 17.58 4.21
CA ILE A 99 13.89 17.36 2.99
C ILE A 99 14.89 17.24 1.84
N PRO A 100 15.18 16.03 1.34
CA PRO A 100 16.05 15.88 0.18
C PRO A 100 15.39 16.48 -1.07
N PRO A 101 16.17 16.83 -2.11
CA PRO A 101 15.63 17.46 -3.33
C PRO A 101 14.49 16.68 -3.97
N SER A 102 14.56 15.35 -3.97
CA SER A 102 13.50 14.45 -4.47
C SER A 102 12.15 14.62 -3.77
N CYS A 103 12.15 15.07 -2.51
CA CYS A 103 10.95 15.27 -1.71
C CYS A 103 10.42 16.70 -1.76
N ALA A 104 11.18 17.65 -2.28
CA ALA A 104 10.87 19.08 -2.17
C ALA A 104 9.55 19.47 -2.87
N ALA A 105 9.15 18.70 -3.90
CA ALA A 105 7.86 18.87 -4.58
C ALA A 105 6.66 18.36 -3.77
N LEU A 106 6.89 17.41 -2.85
CA LEU A 106 5.84 16.70 -2.10
C LEU A 106 5.71 17.19 -0.66
N VAL A 107 6.81 17.64 -0.06
CA VAL A 107 6.92 17.96 1.36
C VAL A 107 7.51 19.35 1.57
N ARG A 108 6.85 20.16 2.39
CA ARG A 108 7.32 21.49 2.82
C ARG A 108 7.91 21.43 4.21
N THR A 109 8.70 22.44 4.58
CA THR A 109 9.32 22.56 5.91
C THR A 109 8.32 22.66 7.06
N SER A 110 7.06 23.04 6.78
CA SER A 110 5.93 23.02 7.71
C SER A 110 5.43 21.61 8.02
N HIS A 111 5.66 20.63 7.15
CA HIS A 111 5.14 19.25 7.27
C HIS A 111 6.04 18.37 8.15
N LYS A 112 6.29 18.79 9.40
CA LYS A 112 7.24 18.14 10.32
C LYS A 112 7.01 16.64 10.49
N SER A 113 5.75 16.18 10.45
CA SER A 113 5.40 14.77 10.62
C SER A 113 5.75 13.89 9.41
N ALA A 114 5.89 14.48 8.22
CA ALA A 114 6.21 13.77 6.98
C ALA A 114 7.72 13.70 6.71
N ILE A 115 8.52 14.62 7.27
CA ILE A 115 9.97 14.67 7.02
C ILE A 115 10.69 13.34 7.29
N PRO A 116 10.42 12.60 8.39
CA PRO A 116 11.08 11.30 8.64
C PRO A 116 10.81 10.25 7.54
N PHE A 117 9.77 10.45 6.73
CA PHE A 117 9.35 9.55 5.67
C PHE A 117 9.95 9.91 4.30
N CYS A 118 10.70 11.01 4.20
CA CYS A 118 11.49 11.38 3.02
C CYS A 118 12.73 10.49 2.84
N ILE A 119 12.55 9.17 2.80
CA ILE A 119 13.61 8.17 2.77
C ILE A 119 13.28 7.05 1.78
N GLY A 120 14.33 6.33 1.37
CA GLY A 120 14.25 5.14 0.52
C GLY A 120 14.34 5.43 -0.98
N PRO A 121 14.38 4.35 -1.78
CA PRO A 121 14.36 4.48 -3.23
C PRO A 121 13.03 5.08 -3.68
N GLU A 122 13.06 5.78 -4.82
CA GLU A 122 11.85 6.25 -5.48
C GLU A 122 11.15 5.10 -6.18
N ARG A 123 9.84 5.03 -6.00
CA ARG A 123 8.92 4.26 -6.84
C ARG A 123 7.91 5.22 -7.42
N HIS A 124 7.74 5.20 -8.73
CA HIS A 124 6.82 6.12 -9.39
C HIS A 124 7.11 7.59 -9.07
N THR A 125 8.40 7.96 -9.01
CA THR A 125 8.91 9.30 -8.61
C THR A 125 8.60 9.73 -7.17
N VAL A 126 8.09 8.82 -6.34
CA VAL A 126 7.81 9.07 -4.92
C VAL A 126 8.70 8.17 -4.06
N PRO A 127 9.43 8.71 -3.07
CA PRO A 127 10.15 7.91 -2.10
C PRO A 127 9.23 6.91 -1.39
N VAL A 128 9.68 5.66 -1.25
CA VAL A 128 8.90 4.59 -0.61
C VAL A 128 8.38 5.00 0.78
N GLY A 129 9.17 5.72 1.59
CA GLY A 129 8.71 6.19 2.89
C GLY A 129 7.49 7.11 2.80
N LEU A 130 7.44 8.01 1.80
CA LEU A 130 6.30 8.90 1.59
C LEU A 130 5.06 8.16 1.07
N ILE A 131 5.24 7.10 0.30
CA ILE A 131 4.13 6.21 -0.09
C ILE A 131 3.53 5.54 1.15
N VAL A 132 4.36 5.04 2.08
CA VAL A 132 3.90 4.47 3.35
C VAL A 132 3.16 5.52 4.19
N TYR A 133 3.70 6.73 4.30
CA TYR A 133 3.07 7.85 5.02
C TYR A 133 1.67 8.15 4.48
N ALA A 134 1.57 8.37 3.17
CA ALA A 134 0.33 8.75 2.51
C ALA A 134 -0.70 7.61 2.57
N GLY A 135 -0.30 6.38 2.24
CA GLY A 135 -1.20 5.23 2.24
C GLY A 135 -1.78 4.94 3.63
N ARG A 136 -0.95 4.99 4.68
CA ARG A 136 -1.42 4.83 6.06
C ARG A 136 -2.37 5.97 6.46
N ASN A 137 -2.03 7.22 6.13
CA ASN A 137 -2.87 8.36 6.48
C ASN A 137 -4.22 8.30 5.76
N GLN A 138 -4.22 8.00 4.45
CA GLN A 138 -5.45 7.81 3.69
C GLN A 138 -6.30 6.71 4.32
N TYR A 139 -5.71 5.55 4.66
CA TYR A 139 -6.43 4.47 5.35
C TYR A 139 -6.99 4.87 6.72
N SER A 140 -6.27 5.69 7.49
CA SER A 140 -6.69 6.06 8.85
C SER A 140 -7.74 7.18 8.88
N HIS A 141 -7.84 7.94 7.79
CA HIS A 141 -8.65 9.15 7.65
C HIS A 141 -9.46 9.10 6.35
N TRP A 142 -9.93 7.91 5.98
CA TRP A 142 -10.59 7.66 4.69
C TRP A 142 -11.99 8.28 4.62
N ASP A 143 -12.57 8.58 5.78
CA ASP A 143 -13.88 9.19 5.98
C ASP A 143 -13.82 10.71 6.10
N GLU A 144 -12.63 11.32 6.02
CA GLU A 144 -12.47 12.77 6.02
C GLU A 144 -12.64 13.35 4.61
N ASP A 145 -13.41 14.44 4.50
CA ASP A 145 -13.72 15.10 3.21
C ASP A 145 -12.45 15.63 2.50
N GLU A 146 -11.44 16.02 3.26
CA GLU A 146 -10.21 16.58 2.73
C GLU A 146 -8.96 15.84 3.23
N PRO A 147 -8.27 15.10 2.34
CA PRO A 147 -7.00 14.47 2.67
C PRO A 147 -5.93 15.51 3.00
N HIS A 148 -5.07 15.19 3.98
CA HIS A 148 -3.91 16.00 4.35
C HIS A 148 -3.03 16.32 3.12
N GLU A 149 -2.48 17.54 3.04
CA GLU A 149 -1.79 18.06 1.84
C GLU A 149 -0.70 17.11 1.32
N VAL A 150 0.19 16.59 2.18
CA VAL A 150 1.23 15.62 1.77
C VAL A 150 0.62 14.33 1.21
N THR A 151 -0.45 13.82 1.83
CA THR A 151 -1.14 12.62 1.34
C THR A 151 -1.68 12.90 -0.06
N ARG A 152 -2.37 14.03 -0.25
CA ARG A 152 -2.88 14.45 -1.56
C ARG A 152 -1.78 14.53 -2.61
N SER A 153 -0.68 15.24 -2.32
CA SER A 153 0.45 15.36 -3.26
C SER A 153 1.06 14.02 -3.66
N VAL A 154 1.17 13.06 -2.71
CA VAL A 154 1.67 11.71 -3.01
C VAL A 154 0.69 10.95 -3.90
N PHE A 155 -0.61 10.99 -3.61
CA PHE A 155 -1.63 10.31 -4.43
C PHE A 155 -1.78 10.95 -5.81
N ASP A 156 -1.59 12.27 -5.95
CA ASP A 156 -1.55 12.95 -7.25
C ASP A 156 -0.35 12.48 -8.08
N ALA A 157 0.82 12.34 -7.44
CA ALA A 157 2.03 11.82 -8.10
C ALA A 157 1.86 10.35 -8.51
N LEU A 158 1.28 9.51 -7.65
CA LEU A 158 0.96 8.12 -7.98
C LEU A 158 -0.06 8.05 -9.12
N SER A 159 -1.15 8.80 -9.06
CA SER A 159 -2.15 8.86 -10.13
C SER A 159 -1.53 9.28 -11.46
N ALA A 160 -0.64 10.27 -11.46
CA ALA A 160 0.08 10.67 -12.67
C ALA A 160 0.97 9.56 -13.23
N ALA A 161 1.66 8.81 -12.36
CA ALA A 161 2.54 7.72 -12.77
C ALA A 161 1.78 6.48 -13.30
N PHE A 162 0.52 6.30 -12.91
CA PHE A 162 -0.33 5.19 -13.34
C PHE A 162 -1.34 5.57 -14.44
N ARG A 163 -1.35 6.81 -14.91
CA ARG A 163 -2.32 7.34 -15.91
C ARG A 163 -2.41 6.50 -17.20
N ASP A 164 -1.29 6.02 -17.71
CA ASP A 164 -1.28 5.22 -18.96
C ASP A 164 -1.57 3.74 -18.71
N ASN A 165 -1.79 3.34 -17.46
CA ASN A 165 -2.17 1.99 -17.09
C ASN A 165 -3.69 1.96 -16.85
N ILE A 166 -4.44 1.51 -17.86
CA ILE A 166 -5.91 1.37 -17.82
C ILE A 166 -6.39 0.58 -16.60
N SER A 167 -5.59 -0.36 -16.07
CA SER A 167 -5.91 -1.14 -14.87
C SER A 167 -5.67 -0.39 -13.56
N ALA A 168 -4.96 0.74 -13.59
CA ALA A 168 -4.57 1.55 -12.42
C ALA A 168 -5.04 3.01 -12.49
N ASP A 169 -5.65 3.45 -13.60
CA ASP A 169 -6.09 4.83 -13.87
C ASP A 169 -7.07 5.40 -12.81
N LEU A 170 -7.69 4.51 -12.01
CA LEU A 170 -8.59 4.88 -10.91
C LEU A 170 -8.09 4.46 -9.52
N ALA A 171 -6.98 3.74 -9.44
CA ALA A 171 -6.50 3.09 -8.22
C ALA A 171 -5.83 4.06 -7.23
N PHE A 172 -5.62 5.33 -7.60
CA PHE A 172 -5.01 6.35 -6.72
C PHE A 172 -5.72 7.71 -6.78
N SER A 173 -6.86 7.80 -7.47
CA SER A 173 -7.59 9.06 -7.58
C SER A 173 -8.43 9.29 -6.34
N LEU A 174 -7.97 10.15 -5.41
CA LEU A 174 -8.71 10.47 -4.17
C LEU A 174 -10.10 11.09 -4.42
N GLY A 175 -10.40 11.54 -5.63
CA GLY A 175 -11.73 12.02 -6.04
C GLY A 175 -12.67 10.93 -6.56
N ASN A 176 -12.26 9.66 -6.55
CA ASN A 176 -13.09 8.57 -7.06
C ASN A 176 -14.26 8.29 -6.10
N PRO A 177 -15.53 8.44 -6.53
CA PRO A 177 -16.69 8.24 -5.66
C PRO A 177 -16.96 6.76 -5.33
N THR A 178 -16.24 5.83 -5.97
CA THR A 178 -16.48 4.39 -5.83
C THR A 178 -15.41 3.68 -4.98
N ILE A 179 -14.26 4.31 -4.76
CA ILE A 179 -13.14 3.72 -4.00
C ILE A 179 -12.76 4.66 -2.87
N ASN A 180 -13.06 4.22 -1.64
CA ASN A 180 -12.79 5.02 -0.45
C ASN A 180 -11.51 4.56 0.28
N LEU A 181 -10.97 3.38 -0.03
CA LEU A 181 -9.83 2.80 0.66
C LEU A 181 -8.82 2.26 -0.35
N TYR A 182 -7.63 2.83 -0.33
CA TYR A 182 -6.55 2.53 -1.30
C TYR A 182 -5.42 1.69 -0.71
N ALA A 183 -5.62 1.14 0.49
CA ALA A 183 -4.54 0.50 1.23
C ALA A 183 -3.96 -0.71 0.50
N SER A 184 -4.80 -1.55 -0.12
CA SER A 184 -4.33 -2.72 -0.87
C SER A 184 -3.68 -2.31 -2.20
N GLU A 185 -4.19 -1.29 -2.89
CA GLU A 185 -3.58 -0.75 -4.11
C GLU A 185 -2.21 -0.12 -3.82
N VAL A 186 -2.07 0.62 -2.71
CA VAL A 186 -0.77 1.14 -2.25
C VAL A 186 0.18 -0.01 -1.93
N LEU A 187 -0.26 -1.02 -1.19
CA LEU A 187 0.57 -2.14 -0.77
C LEU A 187 1.08 -2.97 -1.97
N PHE A 188 0.17 -3.35 -2.87
CA PHE A 188 0.49 -4.26 -3.96
C PHE A 188 1.03 -3.55 -5.20
N SER A 189 0.46 -2.41 -5.59
CA SER A 189 0.80 -1.74 -6.85
C SER A 189 1.90 -0.70 -6.67
N ALA A 190 1.80 0.16 -5.66
CA ALA A 190 2.81 1.22 -5.46
C ALA A 190 4.08 0.70 -4.76
N LEU A 191 3.92 -0.16 -3.73
CA LEU A 191 5.03 -0.69 -2.94
C LEU A 191 5.53 -2.05 -3.43
N GLY A 192 4.70 -2.83 -4.13
CA GLY A 192 5.06 -4.18 -4.58
C GLY A 192 5.27 -5.16 -3.43
N TRP A 193 4.61 -4.94 -2.29
CA TRP A 193 4.72 -5.79 -1.11
C TRP A 193 3.64 -6.86 -1.14
N THR A 194 3.91 -7.94 -1.88
CA THR A 194 2.95 -9.04 -2.10
C THR A 194 3.10 -10.18 -1.08
N SER A 195 4.09 -10.11 -0.19
CA SER A 195 4.32 -11.10 0.87
C SER A 195 5.03 -10.48 2.08
N TYR A 196 5.02 -11.19 3.21
CA TYR A 196 5.76 -10.79 4.40
C TYR A 196 7.27 -10.60 4.11
N GLU A 197 7.86 -11.48 3.32
CA GLU A 197 9.28 -11.46 2.97
C GLU A 197 9.62 -10.23 2.14
N SER A 198 8.80 -9.91 1.13
CA SER A 198 8.99 -8.71 0.30
C SER A 198 8.86 -7.42 1.12
N TYR A 199 7.91 -7.37 2.05
CA TYR A 199 7.73 -6.28 3.01
C TYR A 199 8.94 -6.13 3.94
N LEU A 200 9.36 -7.22 4.57
CA LEU A 200 10.45 -7.21 5.55
C LEU A 200 11.76 -6.79 4.88
N ALA A 201 12.07 -7.37 3.72
CA ALA A 201 13.28 -7.02 2.97
C ALA A 201 13.30 -5.53 2.61
N ALA A 202 12.19 -4.99 2.10
CA ALA A 202 12.08 -3.58 1.74
C ALA A 202 12.21 -2.66 2.96
N MET A 203 11.54 -2.98 4.06
CA MET A 203 11.56 -2.17 5.28
C MET A 203 12.91 -2.19 6.01
N THR A 204 13.59 -3.33 6.01
CA THR A 204 14.95 -3.44 6.57
C THR A 204 15.92 -2.57 5.76
N ALA A 205 15.94 -2.72 4.43
CA ALA A 205 16.79 -1.91 3.55
C ALA A 205 16.50 -0.40 3.66
N LEU A 206 15.20 -0.05 3.79
CA LEU A 206 14.75 1.33 3.97
C LEU A 206 15.33 1.98 5.25
N LEU A 207 15.34 1.25 6.36
CA LEU A 207 15.79 1.78 7.65
C LEU A 207 17.31 1.70 7.84
N GLU A 208 17.99 0.76 7.19
CA GLU A 208 19.45 0.71 7.14
C GLU A 208 20.03 1.88 6.33
N SER A 209 19.48 2.15 5.14
CA SER A 209 19.92 3.27 4.28
C SER A 209 19.59 4.64 4.85
N ALA A 210 18.51 4.78 5.64
CA ALA A 210 18.21 6.02 6.35
C ALA A 210 19.23 6.35 7.45
N GLY A 211 20.05 5.37 7.88
CA GLY A 211 21.09 5.55 8.89
C GLY A 211 22.39 6.18 8.36
N SER A 212 22.65 6.12 7.05
CA SER A 212 23.94 6.51 6.45
C SER A 212 23.97 7.93 5.85
N ILE A 213 22.83 8.62 5.76
CA ILE A 213 22.74 9.95 5.11
C ILE A 213 23.43 11.06 5.94
N GLY A 214 23.97 10.75 7.12
CA GLY A 214 24.57 11.72 8.05
C GLY A 214 26.10 11.79 8.10
N GLU A 215 26.86 10.94 7.39
CA GLU A 215 28.32 10.85 7.57
C GLU A 215 29.17 11.41 6.41
N ASP A 216 28.59 11.67 5.23
CA ASP A 216 29.37 12.07 4.03
C ASP A 216 29.30 13.56 3.66
N SER A 217 28.92 14.43 4.60
CA SER A 217 28.91 15.89 4.37
C SER A 217 29.41 16.68 5.58
N ALA A 218 30.63 16.36 6.01
CA ALA A 218 31.45 17.18 6.91
C ALA A 218 32.53 17.94 6.13
#